data_AF-A0A925H2W5-F1
#
_entry.id   AF-A0A925H2W5-F1
#
_cell.length_a   1.000
_cell.length_b   1.000
_cell.length_c   1.000
_cell.angle_alpha   90.00
_cell.angle_beta   90.00
_cell.angle_gamma   90.00
#
_symmetry.space_group_name_H-M   'P 1'
#
loop_
_entity.id
_entity.type
_entity.pdbx_description
1 polymer ?
#
loop_
_entity_poly.entity_id
_entity_poly.type
_entity_poly.pdbx_seq_one_letter_code
_entity_poly.pdbx_strand_id
1 'polypeptide(L)' 'SFAHDRRVRVALGGETFEGVTRGLEPDGALRVETHDGQKRIVRAGDVTALREVLSAED' A
#
# COMPACT_ATOMS: atom_id res chain seq x y z
N SER A 1 13.60 -2.52 -1.57
CA SER A 1 12.68 -1.58 -2.23
C SER A 1 11.40 -1.49 -1.42
N PHE A 2 10.84 -0.30 -1.21
CA PHE A 2 9.56 -0.11 -0.50
C PHE A 2 8.35 -0.37 -1.40
N ALA A 3 8.57 -0.48 -2.72
CA ALA A 3 7.51 -0.57 -3.71
C ALA A 3 6.94 -1.97 -3.91
N HIS A 4 7.50 -3.03 -3.30
CA HIS A 4 7.03 -4.40 -3.48
C HIS A 4 6.79 -5.10 -2.15
N ASP A 5 5.70 -5.87 -2.09
CA ASP A 5 5.31 -6.79 -1.00
C ASP A 5 5.30 -6.15 0.39
N ARG A 6 5.00 -4.85 0.46
CA ARG A 6 4.76 -4.12 1.69
C ARG A 6 3.29 -3.84 1.86
N ARG A 7 2.76 -4.20 3.03
CA ARG A 7 1.44 -3.77 3.48
C ARG A 7 1.49 -2.29 3.80
N VAL A 8 0.61 -1.53 3.16
CA VAL A 8 0.56 -0.07 3.29
C VAL A 8 -0.88 0.39 3.50
N ARG A 9 -1.02 1.51 4.22
CA ARG A 9 -2.23 2.32 4.24
C ARG A 9 -1.97 3.57 3.41
N VAL A 10 -2.87 3.86 2.48
CA VAL A 10 -2.79 5.01 1.58
C VAL A 10 -3.94 5.97 1.88
N ALA A 11 -3.63 7.26 2.05
CA ALA A 11 -4.62 8.32 2.17
C ALA A 11 -4.65 9.18 0.89
N LEU A 12 -5.83 9.29 0.27
CA LEU A 12 -6.10 10.06 -0.95
C LEU A 12 -7.29 10.98 -0.74
N GLY A 13 -7.05 12.29 -0.58
CA GLY A 13 -8.08 13.33 -0.75
C GLY A 13 -9.41 13.11 -0.01
N GLY A 14 -9.41 12.41 1.14
CA GLY A 14 -10.59 12.08 1.94
C GLY A 14 -10.91 10.59 2.05
N GLU A 15 -10.29 9.74 1.22
CA GLU A 15 -10.41 8.29 1.31
C GLU A 15 -9.13 7.67 1.87
N THR A 16 -9.27 6.61 2.66
CA THR A 16 -8.15 5.79 3.11
C THR A 16 -8.40 4.34 2.72
N PHE A 17 -7.38 3.68 2.18
CA PHE A 17 -7.47 2.25 1.87
C PHE A 17 -6.16 1.53 2.20
N GLU A 18 -6.26 0.22 2.33
CA GLU A 18 -5.12 -0.64 2.63
C GLU A 18 -4.87 -1.63 1.50
N GLY A 19 -3.60 -1.99 1.30
CA GLY A 19 -3.22 -2.98 0.32
C GLY A 19 -1.74 -3.33 0.38
N VAL A 20 -1.30 -4.07 -0.62
CA VAL A 20 0.09 -4.50 -0.78
C VAL A 20 0.71 -3.80 -1.99
N THR A 21 1.88 -3.20 -1.80
CA THR A 21 2.60 -2.55 -2.90
C THR A 21 3.04 -3.57 -3.95
N ARG A 22 2.77 -3.32 -5.24
CA ARG A 22 3.10 -4.21 -6.38
C ARG A 22 4.08 -3.59 -7.37
N GLY A 23 4.73 -2.51 -6.99
CA GLY A 23 5.76 -1.83 -7.76
C GLY A 23 5.41 -0.39 -8.05
N LEU A 24 6.27 0.23 -8.85
CA LEU A 24 6.03 1.52 -9.45
C LEU A 24 5.70 1.33 -10.93
N GLU A 25 4.81 2.17 -11.44
CA GLU A 25 4.64 2.36 -12.88
C GLU A 25 5.85 3.10 -13.46
N PRO A 26 6.07 3.07 -14.79
CA PRO A 26 7.18 3.78 -15.44
C PRO A 26 7.20 5.30 -15.18
N ASP A 27 6.04 5.87 -14.85
CA ASP A 27 5.86 7.28 -14.50
C ASP A 27 6.08 7.59 -13.00
N GLY A 28 6.46 6.58 -12.21
CA GLY A 28 6.72 6.69 -10.77
C GLY A 28 5.51 6.51 -9.87
N ALA A 29 4.31 6.26 -10.42
CA ALA A 29 3.12 6.03 -9.60
C ALA A 29 3.17 4.68 -8.86
N LEU A 30 2.78 4.66 -7.59
CA LEU A 30 2.80 3.43 -6.78
C LEU A 30 1.58 2.55 -7.09
N ARG A 31 1.83 1.28 -7.37
CA ARG A 31 0.79 0.26 -7.55
C ARG A 31 0.49 -0.38 -6.21
N VAL A 32 -0.78 -0.40 -5.82
CA VAL A 32 -1.23 -1.06 -4.59
C VAL A 32 -2.35 -2.03 -4.94
N GLU A 33 -2.21 -3.27 -4.50
CA GLU A 33 -3.24 -4.30 -4.63
C GLU A 33 -4.04 -4.37 -3.33
N THR A 34 -5.34 -4.10 -3.42
CA THR A 34 -6.26 -4.15 -2.28
C THR A 34 -6.69 -5.60 -2.00
N HIS A 35 -7.32 -5.82 -0.84
CA HIS A 35 -7.70 -7.17 -0.38
C HIS A 35 -8.71 -7.89 -1.29
N ASP A 36 -9.49 -7.13 -2.07
CA ASP A 36 -10.43 -7.62 -3.08
C ASP A 36 -9.75 -7.95 -4.42
N GLY A 37 -8.41 -7.85 -4.48
CA GLY A 37 -7.60 -8.12 -5.67
C GLY A 37 -7.57 -6.98 -6.68
N GLN A 38 -8.18 -5.82 -6.39
CA GLN A 38 -8.12 -4.66 -7.27
C GLN A 38 -6.73 -3.99 -7.20
N LYS A 39 -6.25 -3.50 -8.35
CA LYS A 39 -5.00 -2.75 -8.43
C LYS A 39 -5.31 -1.26 -8.54
N ARG A 40 -4.88 -0.49 -7.56
CA ARG A 40 -5.02 0.96 -7.51
C ARG A 40 -3.68 1.64 -7.77
N ILE A 41 -3.73 2.74 -8.52
CA ILE A 41 -2.57 3.56 -8.84
C ILE A 41 -2.59 4.81 -7.98
N VAL A 42 -1.51 5.01 -7.23
CA VAL A 42 -1.34 6.10 -6.28
C VAL A 42 -0.30 7.06 -6.84
N ARG A 43 -0.77 8.22 -7.32
CA ARG A 43 0.10 9.26 -7.90
C ARG A 43 0.54 10.30 -6.89
N ALA A 44 -0.35 10.69 -5.98
CA ALA A 44 -0.09 11.67 -4.93
C ALA A 44 -0.96 11.31 -3.73
N GLY A 45 -0.35 11.12 -2.56
CA GLY A 45 -1.03 10.74 -1.33
C GLY A 45 -0.04 10.29 -0.26
N ASP A 46 -0.49 10.24 0.98
CA ASP A 46 0.31 9.75 2.08
C ASP A 46 0.30 8.22 2.10
N VAL A 47 1.49 7.61 2.09
CA VAL A 47 1.67 6.16 2.15
C VAL A 47 2.38 5.79 3.42
N THR A 48 1.71 5.04 4.28
CA THR A 48 2.25 4.59 5.56
C THR A 48 2.45 3.08 5.52
N ALA A 49 3.66 2.61 5.84
CA ALA A 49 3.89 1.18 6.04
C ALA A 49 3.17 0.69 7.28
N LEU A 50 2.41 -0.39 7.12
CA LEU A 50 1.85 -1.13 8.24
C LEU A 50 2.87 -2.22 8.61
N ARG A 51 3.35 -2.19 9.85
CA ARG A 51 4.09 -3.31 10.42
C ARG A 51 3.09 -4.27 11.03
N GLU A 52 3.18 -5.52 10.64
CA GLU A 52 2.49 -6.59 11.34
C GLU A 52 3.16 -6.71 12.72
N VAL A 53 2.43 -6.35 13.76
CA VAL A 53 2.84 -6.69 15.12
C VAL A 53 2.47 -8.17 15.25
N LEU A 54 3.48 -9.03 15.20
CA LEU A 54 3.29 -10.42 15.65
C LEU A 54 2.92 -10.32 17.13
N SER A 55 1.63 -10.47 17.44
CA SER A 55 1.22 -10.83 18.78
C SER A 55 1.87 -12.18 19.05
N ALA A 56 2.98 -12.16 19.80
CA ALA A 56 3.49 -13.36 20.41
C ALA A 56 2.42 -13.80 21.42
N GLU A 57 1.61 -14.77 21.04
CA GLU A 57 0.79 -15.50 22.01
C GLU A 57 1.76 -16.45 22.74
N ASP A 58 1.75 -16.31 24.07
CA ASP A 58 2.57 -17.00 25.09
C ASP A 58 2.38 -18.52 25.12
#